data_AF-A0A4C1VAE2-F1
#
_entry.id   AF-A0A4C1VAE2-F1
#
_cell.length_a   1.000
_cell.length_b   1.000
_cell.length_c   1.000
_cell.angle_alpha   90.00
_cell.angle_beta   90.00
_cell.angle_gamma   90.00
#
_symmetry.space_group_name_H-M   'P 1'
#
loop_
_entity.id
_entity.type
_entity.pdbx_description
1 polymer ?
#
loop_
_entity_poly.entity_id
_entity_poly.type
_entity_poly.pdbx_seq_one_letter_code
_entity_poly.pdbx_strand_id
1 'polypeptide(L)'
;MVYLKLLIVVAVGVASVARAQNRNRIDECLDYYKTGDDFDLASMAGRWYAVYFWPANERLRDGCAAVDFYQLTNRDVDTQRGDCADSTPWGEAGAGAGAGVTATYVSNAGRRMNLTFLGMGEIKTLRSGCGKVYKYLFRKIDENNVVGINCSSGGRGVLYSRAVPTASALAQTVNSVAFMSGREGGPECRLTR
;
A
#
# COMPACT_ATOMS: atom_id res chain seq x y z
N MET A 1 -33.28 7.79 -33.40
CA MET A 1 -33.13 6.83 -32.28
C MET A 1 -32.12 5.69 -32.53
N VAL A 2 -31.15 5.83 -33.45
CA VAL A 2 -30.15 4.77 -33.77
C VAL A 2 -28.76 5.06 -33.18
N TYR A 3 -28.37 6.34 -33.07
CA TYR A 3 -27.05 6.75 -32.57
C TYR A 3 -26.80 6.49 -31.06
N LEU A 4 -27.85 6.46 -30.24
CA LEU A 4 -27.72 6.26 -28.79
C LEU A 4 -27.35 4.81 -28.42
N LYS A 5 -27.79 3.82 -29.21
CA LYS A 5 -27.46 2.40 -28.97
C LYS A 5 -26.01 2.06 -29.35
N LEU A 6 -25.45 2.71 -30.37
CA LEU A 6 -24.07 2.47 -30.81
C LEU A 6 -23.04 3.03 -29.81
N LEU A 7 -23.33 4.19 -29.21
CA LEU A 7 -22.51 4.82 -28.17
C LEU A 7 -22.41 3.99 -26.88
N ILE A 8 -23.50 3.33 -26.48
CA ILE A 8 -23.52 2.50 -25.26
C ILE A 8 -22.69 1.23 -25.45
N VAL A 9 -22.76 0.57 -26.61
CA VAL A 9 -21.98 -0.66 -26.87
C VAL A 9 -20.48 -0.38 -26.92
N VAL A 10 -20.06 0.74 -27.52
CA VAL A 10 -18.64 1.14 -27.55
C VAL A 10 -18.15 1.51 -26.16
N ALA A 11 -18.91 2.28 -25.37
CA ALA A 11 -18.54 2.66 -24.01
C ALA A 11 -18.40 1.45 -23.07
N VAL A 12 -19.30 0.46 -23.17
CA VAL A 12 -19.24 -0.77 -22.38
C VAL A 12 -18.05 -1.65 -22.81
N GLY A 13 -17.76 -1.74 -24.11
CA GLY A 13 -16.61 -2.47 -24.63
C GLY A 13 -15.27 -1.89 -24.18
N VAL A 14 -15.10 -0.57 -24.26
CA VAL A 14 -13.86 0.13 -23.83
C VAL A 14 -13.66 0.03 -22.32
N ALA A 15 -14.72 0.18 -21.52
CA ALA A 15 -14.63 0.03 -20.06
C ALA A 15 -14.25 -1.40 -19.64
N SER A 16 -14.74 -2.42 -20.36
CA SER A 16 -14.45 -3.82 -20.08
C SER A 16 -12.99 -4.18 -20.40
N VAL A 17 -12.46 -3.71 -21.53
CA VAL A 17 -11.06 -3.91 -21.94
C VAL A 17 -10.10 -3.20 -20.98
N ALA A 18 -10.38 -1.94 -20.62
CA ALA A 18 -9.57 -1.20 -19.65
C ALA A 18 -9.55 -1.88 -18.26
N ARG A 19 -10.69 -2.46 -17.84
CA ARG A 19 -10.78 -3.20 -16.58
C ARG A 19 -10.00 -4.52 -16.62
N ALA A 20 -10.02 -5.23 -17.74
CA ALA A 20 -9.25 -6.46 -17.93
C ALA A 20 -7.73 -6.19 -17.97
N GLN A 21 -7.30 -5.18 -18.72
CA GLN A 21 -5.89 -4.76 -18.77
C GLN A 21 -5.36 -4.33 -17.39
N ASN A 22 -6.19 -3.63 -16.60
CA ASN A 22 -5.79 -3.21 -15.26
C ASN A 22 -5.67 -4.40 -14.28
N ARG A 23 -6.50 -5.44 -14.40
CA ARG A 23 -6.35 -6.66 -13.59
C ARG A 23 -5.04 -7.37 -13.91
N ASN A 24 -4.74 -7.58 -15.19
CA ASN A 24 -3.51 -8.21 -15.62
C ASN A 24 -2.26 -7.50 -15.07
N ARG A 25 -2.25 -6.15 -15.07
CA ARG A 25 -1.13 -5.38 -14.49
C ARG A 25 -1.00 -5.51 -12.97
N ILE A 26 -2.10 -5.66 -12.26
CA ILE A 26 -2.08 -5.88 -10.81
C ILE A 26 -1.52 -7.27 -10.53
N ASP A 27 -1.98 -8.28 -11.27
CA ASP A 27 -1.56 -9.67 -11.09
C ASP A 27 -0.06 -9.84 -11.46
N GLU A 28 0.39 -9.26 -12.57
CA GLU A 28 1.82 -9.20 -12.94
C GLU A 28 2.69 -8.55 -11.85
N CYS A 29 2.19 -7.47 -11.23
CA CYS A 29 2.89 -6.82 -10.13
C CYS A 29 2.95 -7.73 -8.89
N LEU A 30 1.84 -8.39 -8.56
CA LEU A 30 1.79 -9.33 -7.44
C LEU A 30 2.77 -10.48 -7.69
N ASP A 31 2.73 -11.11 -8.86
CA ASP A 31 3.62 -12.22 -9.21
C ASP A 31 5.09 -11.82 -9.18
N TYR A 32 5.42 -10.58 -9.59
CA TYR A 32 6.80 -10.08 -9.52
C TYR A 32 7.32 -9.91 -8.09
N TYR A 33 6.47 -9.41 -7.17
CA TYR A 33 6.92 -9.04 -5.83
C TYR A 33 6.67 -10.11 -4.75
N LYS A 34 5.80 -11.09 -5.03
CA LYS A 34 5.50 -12.19 -4.11
C LYS A 34 6.72 -13.06 -3.87
N THR A 35 6.86 -13.55 -2.64
CA THR A 35 7.85 -14.55 -2.24
C THR A 35 7.21 -15.84 -1.77
N GLY A 36 5.91 -15.83 -1.49
CA GLY A 36 5.22 -16.93 -0.81
C GLY A 36 5.29 -16.85 0.71
N ASP A 37 5.90 -15.79 1.26
CA ASP A 37 5.96 -15.58 2.71
C ASP A 37 4.85 -14.63 3.16
N ASP A 38 4.11 -15.06 4.19
CA ASP A 38 3.11 -14.20 4.81
C ASP A 38 3.77 -13.11 5.66
N PHE A 39 3.19 -11.91 5.63
CA PHE A 39 3.61 -10.80 6.47
C PHE A 39 2.59 -10.53 7.59
N ASP A 40 3.02 -10.61 8.85
CA ASP A 40 2.18 -10.24 9.98
C ASP A 40 2.03 -8.71 10.08
N LEU A 41 0.83 -8.20 9.77
CA LEU A 41 0.52 -6.77 9.88
C LEU A 41 0.64 -6.26 11.32
N ALA A 42 0.42 -7.09 12.34
CA ALA A 42 0.55 -6.67 13.73
C ALA A 42 1.99 -6.24 14.09
N SER A 43 3.00 -6.79 13.40
CA SER A 43 4.40 -6.38 13.57
C SER A 43 4.66 -4.91 13.23
N MET A 44 3.77 -4.28 12.45
CA MET A 44 3.84 -2.85 12.13
C MET A 44 3.33 -1.96 13.26
N ALA A 45 2.76 -2.49 14.35
CA ALA A 45 2.20 -1.65 15.41
C ALA A 45 3.22 -0.64 15.98
N GLY A 46 2.74 0.59 16.20
CA GLY A 46 3.51 1.72 16.69
C GLY A 46 3.88 2.73 15.60
N ARG A 47 4.81 3.63 15.93
CA ARG A 47 5.26 4.70 15.04
C ARG A 47 6.33 4.21 14.08
N TRP A 48 6.16 4.60 12.81
CA TRP A 48 7.13 4.44 11.73
C TRP A 48 7.30 5.75 10.98
N TYR A 49 8.37 5.86 10.20
CA TYR A 49 8.64 6.97 9.31
C TYR A 49 8.66 6.46 7.88
N ALA A 50 7.90 7.07 6.98
CA ALA A 50 8.06 6.84 5.55
C ALA A 50 9.31 7.60 5.09
N VAL A 51 10.38 6.88 4.78
CA VAL A 51 11.71 7.48 4.58
C VAL A 51 12.13 7.50 3.13
N TYR A 52 11.57 6.62 2.29
CA TYR A 52 11.92 6.51 0.88
C TYR A 52 10.74 6.03 0.05
N PHE A 53 10.57 6.59 -1.15
CA PHE A 53 9.48 6.28 -2.08
C PHE A 53 10.03 5.86 -3.43
N TRP A 54 9.40 4.87 -4.07
CA TRP A 54 9.66 4.52 -5.47
C TRP A 54 8.34 4.42 -6.25
N PRO A 55 8.16 5.18 -7.35
CA PRO A 55 9.02 6.27 -7.77
C PRO A 55 9.06 7.38 -6.71
N ALA A 56 10.08 8.23 -6.76
CA ALA A 56 10.24 9.35 -5.82
C ALA A 56 8.97 10.22 -5.78
N ASN A 57 8.67 10.78 -4.60
CA ASN A 57 7.64 11.81 -4.51
C ASN A 57 8.17 13.11 -5.15
N GLU A 58 7.28 13.82 -5.85
CA GLU A 58 7.62 15.06 -6.55
C GLU A 58 8.04 16.21 -5.60
N ARG A 59 7.83 16.05 -4.29
CA ARG A 59 8.15 17.06 -3.28
C ARG A 59 8.83 16.41 -2.07
N LEU A 60 10.03 16.90 -1.78
CA LEU A 60 10.76 16.61 -0.54
C LEU A 60 10.11 17.38 0.61
N ARG A 61 9.88 16.72 1.75
CA ARG A 61 9.41 17.33 2.99
C ARG A 61 10.56 17.79 3.87
N ASP A 62 10.28 18.72 4.78
CA ASP A 62 11.24 19.13 5.82
C ASP A 62 11.55 17.98 6.80
N GLY A 63 10.57 17.09 7.04
CA GLY A 63 10.71 15.89 7.85
C GLY A 63 9.95 14.70 7.26
N CYS A 64 10.41 13.49 7.56
CA CYS A 64 9.82 12.26 7.03
C CYS A 64 8.44 12.06 7.63
N ALA A 65 7.48 11.56 6.83
CA ALA A 65 6.11 11.42 7.31
C ALA A 65 6.08 10.38 8.43
N ALA A 66 5.74 10.83 9.64
CA ALA A 66 5.40 9.92 10.73
C ALA A 66 4.05 9.25 10.42
N VAL A 67 4.05 7.93 10.52
CA VAL A 67 2.89 7.08 10.30
C VAL A 67 2.69 6.24 11.56
N ASP A 68 1.56 6.45 12.23
CA ASP A 68 1.19 5.70 13.42
C ASP A 68 0.28 4.53 13.01
N PHE A 69 0.77 3.30 13.19
CA PHE A 69 0.04 2.07 12.91
C PHE A 69 -0.60 1.53 14.18
N TYR A 70 -1.91 1.36 14.13
CA TYR A 70 -2.71 0.78 15.21
C TYR A 70 -3.24 -0.58 14.78
N GLN A 71 -2.97 -1.60 15.57
CA GLN A 71 -3.52 -2.94 15.33
C GLN A 71 -5.03 -2.93 15.51
N LEU A 72 -5.73 -3.57 14.58
CA LEU A 72 -7.18 -3.71 14.64
C LEU A 72 -7.58 -4.91 15.49
N THR A 73 -8.60 -4.74 16.32
CA THR A 73 -9.28 -5.84 17.00
C THR A 73 -10.23 -6.55 16.04
N ASN A 74 -10.71 -7.75 16.40
CA ASN A 74 -11.75 -8.44 15.65
C ASN A 74 -12.99 -7.58 15.45
N ARG A 75 -13.39 -6.84 16.50
CA ARG A 75 -14.54 -5.93 16.46
C ARG A 75 -14.33 -4.82 15.44
N ASP A 76 -13.12 -4.27 15.36
CA ASP A 76 -12.83 -3.21 14.38
C ASP A 76 -12.88 -3.75 12.95
N VAL A 77 -12.34 -4.95 12.72
CA VAL A 77 -12.39 -5.62 11.42
C VAL A 77 -13.84 -5.90 11.01
N ASP A 78 -14.68 -6.36 11.93
CA ASP A 78 -16.09 -6.63 11.66
C ASP A 78 -16.89 -5.34 11.43
N THR A 79 -16.57 -4.26 12.15
CA THR A 79 -17.16 -2.93 11.92
C THR A 79 -16.82 -2.42 10.51
N GLN A 80 -15.53 -2.51 10.11
CA GLN A 80 -15.09 -2.14 8.77
C GLN A 80 -15.74 -2.98 7.66
N ARG A 81 -16.15 -4.21 7.98
CA ARG A 81 -16.92 -5.08 7.09
C ARG A 81 -18.37 -4.64 6.96
N GLY A 82 -19.02 -4.37 8.09
CA GLY A 82 -20.41 -3.89 8.13
C GLY A 82 -20.58 -2.54 7.44
N ASP A 83 -19.67 -1.60 7.67
CA ASP A 83 -19.74 -0.23 7.16
C ASP A 83 -19.71 -0.14 5.63
N CYS A 84 -19.19 -1.17 4.96
CA CYS A 84 -19.02 -1.19 3.51
C CYS A 84 -19.68 -2.38 2.83
N ALA A 85 -20.76 -2.87 3.44
CA ALA A 85 -21.58 -4.00 2.98
C ALA A 85 -21.63 -4.10 1.44
N ASP A 86 -21.23 -5.28 0.94
CA ASP A 86 -21.45 -5.80 -0.41
C ASP A 86 -20.54 -5.41 -1.59
N SER A 87 -19.57 -4.48 -1.46
CA SER A 87 -18.83 -4.04 -2.67
C SER A 87 -17.44 -4.64 -2.91
N THR A 88 -16.87 -5.47 -2.01
CA THR A 88 -15.54 -6.06 -2.30
C THR A 88 -15.32 -7.42 -1.64
N PRO A 89 -14.81 -8.43 -2.38
CA PRO A 89 -14.44 -9.71 -1.79
C PRO A 89 -13.33 -9.53 -0.75
N TRP A 90 -13.66 -9.84 0.50
CA TRP A 90 -12.71 -10.13 1.59
C TRP A 90 -11.97 -11.46 1.34
N GLY A 91 -12.41 -12.20 0.30
CA GLY A 91 -12.24 -13.64 0.06
C GLY A 91 -10.87 -14.12 -0.40
N GLU A 92 -9.80 -13.34 -0.23
CA GLU A 92 -8.43 -13.87 -0.34
C GLU A 92 -7.57 -13.49 0.86
N ALA A 93 -7.93 -12.41 1.57
CA ALA A 93 -7.09 -11.86 2.61
C ALA A 93 -7.22 -12.65 3.91
N GLY A 94 -8.34 -13.34 4.16
CA GLY A 94 -8.61 -13.98 5.46
C GLY A 94 -8.87 -12.93 6.56
N ALA A 95 -9.88 -13.14 7.38
CA ALA A 95 -10.21 -12.27 8.50
C ALA A 95 -10.12 -13.07 9.80
N GLY A 96 -9.14 -12.72 10.62
CA GLY A 96 -8.91 -13.27 11.96
C GLY A 96 -8.26 -12.22 12.86
N ALA A 97 -8.04 -12.56 14.13
CA ALA A 97 -7.37 -11.65 15.06
C ALA A 97 -5.98 -11.26 14.55
N GLY A 98 -5.66 -9.96 14.58
CA GLY A 98 -4.40 -9.44 14.04
C GLY A 98 -4.34 -9.32 12.52
N ALA A 99 -5.41 -9.63 11.79
CA ALA A 99 -5.46 -9.54 10.33
C ALA A 99 -5.52 -8.10 9.79
N GLY A 100 -5.22 -7.07 10.59
CA GLY A 100 -5.32 -5.70 10.11
C GLY A 100 -4.66 -4.64 10.98
N VAL A 101 -4.30 -3.53 10.34
CA VAL A 101 -3.79 -2.32 10.97
C VAL A 101 -4.42 -1.09 10.31
N THR A 102 -4.63 -0.03 11.09
CA THR A 102 -4.90 1.31 10.56
C THR A 102 -3.67 2.18 10.70
N ALA A 103 -3.18 2.68 9.57
CA ALA A 103 -2.12 3.65 9.49
C ALA A 103 -2.71 5.06 9.47
N THR A 104 -2.25 5.91 10.38
CA THR A 104 -2.62 7.32 10.47
C THR A 104 -1.42 8.19 10.14
N TYR A 105 -1.57 9.18 9.26
CA TYR A 105 -0.51 10.15 8.97
C TYR A 105 -1.09 11.52 8.59
N VAL A 106 -0.23 12.54 8.58
CA VAL A 106 -0.58 13.88 8.07
C VAL A 106 -0.02 14.03 6.65
N SER A 107 -0.92 14.29 5.71
CA SER A 107 -0.58 14.55 4.31
C SER A 107 0.15 15.88 4.14
N ASN A 108 0.74 16.09 2.95
CA ASN A 108 1.34 17.38 2.56
C ASN A 108 0.39 18.58 2.68
N ALA A 109 -0.93 18.35 2.57
CA ALA A 109 -1.94 19.38 2.71
C ALA A 109 -2.35 19.65 4.17
N GLY A 110 -1.63 19.11 5.15
CA GLY A 110 -1.97 19.22 6.58
C GLY A 110 -3.18 18.39 7.01
N ARG A 111 -3.75 17.58 6.11
CA ARG A 111 -4.92 16.74 6.41
C ARG A 111 -4.50 15.44 7.05
N ARG A 112 -5.16 15.06 8.14
CA ARG A 112 -5.07 13.72 8.73
C ARG A 112 -5.71 12.69 7.80
N MET A 113 -4.98 11.63 7.52
CA MET A 113 -5.37 10.53 6.64
C MET A 113 -5.35 9.23 7.44
N ASN A 114 -6.36 8.40 7.24
CA ASN A 114 -6.45 7.05 7.80
C ASN A 114 -6.50 6.03 6.67
N LEU A 115 -5.64 5.03 6.74
CA LEU A 115 -5.51 3.96 5.76
C LEU A 115 -5.61 2.61 6.48
N THR A 116 -6.57 1.79 6.12
CA THR A 116 -6.79 0.49 6.76
C THR A 116 -6.28 -0.63 5.87
N PHE A 117 -5.31 -1.37 6.37
CA PHE A 117 -4.74 -2.55 5.73
C PHE A 117 -5.31 -3.82 6.37
N LEU A 118 -5.68 -4.80 5.55
CA LEU A 118 -6.33 -6.04 5.98
C LEU A 118 -5.77 -7.24 5.22
N GLY A 119 -5.51 -8.33 5.94
CA GLY A 119 -5.15 -9.64 5.40
C GLY A 119 -4.17 -10.41 6.27
N MET A 120 -4.38 -11.72 6.34
CA MET A 120 -3.52 -12.72 6.96
C MET A 120 -2.44 -13.24 5.99
N GLY A 121 -2.81 -13.54 4.75
CA GLY A 121 -1.86 -14.01 3.73
C GLY A 121 -0.94 -12.90 3.20
N GLU A 122 0.06 -13.25 2.40
CA GLU A 122 1.04 -12.32 1.81
C GLU A 122 0.41 -11.05 1.19
N ILE A 123 -0.67 -11.23 0.42
CA ILE A 123 -1.39 -10.13 -0.24
C ILE A 123 -2.36 -9.48 0.75
N LYS A 124 -2.15 -8.18 0.97
CA LYS A 124 -3.00 -7.33 1.80
C LYS A 124 -3.95 -6.51 0.93
N THR A 125 -5.01 -6.04 1.55
CA THR A 125 -5.95 -5.09 0.97
C THR A 125 -5.85 -3.77 1.72
N LEU A 126 -5.70 -2.66 1.01
CA LEU A 126 -5.76 -1.31 1.56
C LEU A 126 -7.12 -0.69 1.25
N ARG A 127 -7.67 0.01 2.25
CA ARG A 127 -8.90 0.80 2.17
C ARG A 127 -8.67 2.20 2.71
N SER A 128 -9.18 3.21 2.00
CA SER A 128 -9.29 4.60 2.49
C SER A 128 -10.75 5.06 2.59
N GLY A 129 -11.68 4.09 2.64
CA GLY A 129 -13.13 4.24 2.60
C GLY A 129 -13.78 3.03 1.90
N CYS A 130 -15.09 3.10 1.63
CA CYS A 130 -15.82 1.97 1.02
C CYS A 130 -15.68 1.86 -0.51
N GLY A 131 -15.22 2.89 -1.21
CA GLY A 131 -15.33 2.95 -2.68
C GLY A 131 -14.23 2.27 -3.50
N LYS A 132 -13.01 2.11 -2.96
CA LYS A 132 -11.89 1.49 -3.67
C LYS A 132 -11.07 0.62 -2.73
N VAL A 133 -10.65 -0.55 -3.25
CA VAL A 133 -9.75 -1.47 -2.59
C VAL A 133 -8.49 -1.60 -3.42
N TYR A 134 -7.35 -1.47 -2.76
CA TYR A 134 -6.03 -1.58 -3.37
C TYR A 134 -5.34 -2.86 -2.88
N LYS A 135 -4.62 -3.55 -3.75
CA LYS A 135 -3.80 -4.71 -3.40
C LYS A 135 -2.40 -4.24 -2.99
N TYR A 136 -1.96 -4.71 -1.84
CA TYR A 136 -0.69 -4.36 -1.22
C TYR A 136 0.13 -5.60 -0.85
N LEU A 137 1.44 -5.46 -0.83
CA LEU A 137 2.37 -6.41 -0.24
C LEU A 137 3.20 -5.68 0.83
N PHE A 138 3.55 -6.38 1.90
CA PHE A 138 4.49 -5.89 2.91
C PHE A 138 5.65 -6.87 3.00
N ARG A 139 6.88 -6.36 3.05
CA ARG A 139 8.09 -7.17 3.12
C ARG A 139 9.00 -6.63 4.20
N LYS A 140 9.34 -7.48 5.16
CA LYS A 140 10.37 -7.17 6.15
C LYS A 140 11.73 -7.13 5.44
N ILE A 141 12.46 -6.04 5.60
CA ILE A 141 13.84 -5.92 5.11
C ILE A 141 14.80 -6.31 6.24
N ASP A 142 14.57 -5.74 7.43
CA ASP A 142 15.26 -6.08 8.67
C ASP A 142 14.32 -5.79 9.87
N GLU A 143 14.84 -5.79 11.09
CA GLU A 143 14.05 -5.53 12.31
C GLU A 143 13.45 -4.12 12.38
N ASN A 144 14.09 -3.15 11.71
CA ASN A 144 13.76 -1.74 11.77
C ASN A 144 13.15 -1.21 10.47
N ASN A 145 13.18 -1.98 9.39
CA ASN A 145 12.77 -1.53 8.06
C ASN A 145 11.79 -2.50 7.40
N VAL A 146 10.68 -1.94 6.89
CA VAL A 146 9.64 -2.68 6.16
C VAL A 146 9.30 -1.93 4.88
N VAL A 147 9.20 -2.66 3.79
CA VAL A 147 8.72 -2.17 2.50
C VAL A 147 7.22 -2.45 2.36
N GLY A 148 6.45 -1.44 1.97
CA GLY A 148 5.07 -1.61 1.49
C GLY A 148 4.98 -1.34 -0.02
N ILE A 149 4.34 -2.22 -0.78
CA ILE A 149 4.22 -2.13 -2.24
C ILE A 149 2.74 -2.10 -2.64
N ASN A 150 2.33 -1.08 -3.38
CA ASN A 150 0.97 -0.89 -3.90
C ASN A 150 0.87 -1.38 -5.35
N CYS A 151 0.42 -2.63 -5.55
CA CYS A 151 0.27 -3.18 -6.90
C CYS A 151 -0.91 -2.59 -7.66
N SER A 152 -1.95 -2.13 -6.96
CA SER A 152 -3.04 -1.36 -7.59
C SER A 152 -2.61 0.03 -8.09
N SER A 153 -1.38 0.46 -7.80
CA SER A 153 -0.78 1.69 -8.33
C SER A 153 0.45 1.41 -9.20
N GLY A 154 0.59 0.22 -9.78
CA GLY A 154 1.75 -0.11 -10.62
C GLY A 154 3.03 -0.33 -9.82
N GLY A 155 2.90 -0.93 -8.64
CA GLY A 155 4.03 -1.30 -7.78
C GLY A 155 4.75 -0.10 -7.16
N ARG A 156 4.05 1.01 -6.91
CA ARG A 156 4.64 2.11 -6.11
C ARG A 156 4.90 1.60 -4.71
N GLY A 157 6.04 1.89 -4.13
CA GLY A 157 6.28 1.48 -2.76
C GLY A 157 6.95 2.52 -1.89
N VAL A 158 6.93 2.19 -0.62
CA VAL A 158 7.33 3.04 0.49
C VAL A 158 8.17 2.20 1.44
N LEU A 159 9.35 2.71 1.78
CA LEU A 159 10.18 2.16 2.84
C LEU A 159 9.78 2.84 4.14
N TYR A 160 9.31 2.05 5.08
CA TYR A 160 9.04 2.45 6.45
C TYR A 160 10.23 2.09 7.32
N SER A 161 10.65 3.02 8.18
CA SER A 161 11.69 2.78 9.18
C SER A 161 11.21 3.14 10.59
N ARG A 162 11.67 2.42 11.62
CA ARG A 162 11.35 2.70 13.03
C ARG A 162 11.90 4.03 13.52
N ALA A 163 12.96 4.52 12.89
CA ALA A 163 13.59 5.82 13.17
C ALA A 163 13.89 6.55 11.85
N VAL A 164 14.14 7.85 11.90
CA VAL A 164 14.65 8.58 10.73
C VAL A 164 16.14 8.23 10.55
N PRO A 165 16.54 7.55 9.46
CA PRO A 165 17.92 7.11 9.27
C PRO A 165 18.80 8.27 8.80
N THR A 166 20.12 8.09 8.92
CA THR A 166 21.08 8.92 8.19
C THR A 166 21.04 8.61 6.69
N ALA A 167 21.58 9.51 5.86
CA ALA A 167 21.65 9.29 4.42
C ALA A 167 22.44 8.03 4.04
N SER A 168 23.54 7.74 4.75
CA SER A 168 24.36 6.55 4.50
C SER A 168 23.64 5.26 4.89
N ALA A 169 22.98 5.23 6.05
CA ALA A 169 22.20 4.07 6.49
C ALA A 169 21.03 3.80 5.53
N LEU A 170 20.32 4.86 5.09
CA LEU A 170 19.25 4.70 4.12
C LEU A 170 19.76 4.14 2.78
N ALA A 171 20.88 4.64 2.28
CA ALA A 171 21.47 4.15 1.04
C ALA A 171 21.88 2.66 1.15
N GLN A 172 22.45 2.25 2.29
CA GLN A 172 22.77 0.84 2.53
C GLN A 172 21.52 -0.05 2.54
N THR A 173 20.46 0.35 3.24
CA THR A 173 19.19 -0.38 3.26
C THR A 173 18.55 -0.45 1.88
N VAL A 174 18.51 0.66 1.13
CA VAL A 174 17.92 0.66 -0.23
C VAL A 174 18.72 -0.23 -1.18
N ASN A 175 20.05 -0.19 -1.11
CA ASN A 175 20.92 -0.98 -1.98
C ASN A 175 20.93 -2.48 -1.65
N SER A 176 20.54 -2.88 -0.43
CA SER A 176 20.43 -4.29 -0.06
C SER A 176 19.15 -4.94 -0.59
N VAL A 177 18.15 -4.15 -0.99
CA VAL A 177 16.87 -4.65 -1.50
C VAL A 177 16.92 -4.76 -3.02
N ALA A 178 17.16 -5.97 -3.52
CA ALA A 178 17.38 -6.24 -4.95
C ALA A 178 16.25 -5.76 -5.89
N PHE A 179 14.99 -5.75 -5.43
CA PHE A 179 13.88 -5.25 -6.26
C PHE A 179 13.70 -3.72 -6.21
N MET A 180 14.43 -3.04 -5.30
CA MET A 180 14.50 -1.57 -5.25
C MET A 180 15.64 -1.04 -6.11
N SER A 181 16.69 -1.83 -6.36
CA SER A 181 17.74 -1.50 -7.32
C SER A 181 17.19 -1.57 -8.75
N GLY A 182 17.00 -0.42 -9.41
CA GLY A 182 16.60 -0.34 -10.83
C GLY A 182 15.39 0.54 -11.12
N ARG A 183 14.72 1.09 -10.11
CA ARG A 183 13.70 2.15 -10.27
C ARG A 183 14.17 3.40 -9.53
N GLU A 184 14.08 4.56 -10.17
CA GLU A 184 14.42 5.83 -9.54
C GLU A 184 13.44 6.13 -8.40
N GLY A 185 13.91 5.94 -7.17
CA GLY A 185 13.26 6.38 -5.95
C GLY A 185 13.97 7.57 -5.34
N GLY A 186 13.44 8.05 -4.23
CA GLY A 186 14.06 9.14 -3.49
C GLY A 186 13.60 9.20 -2.05
N PRO A 187 14.42 9.80 -1.16
CA PRO A 187 14.00 10.04 0.20
C PRO A 187 12.75 10.93 0.22
N GLU A 188 11.86 10.71 1.19
CA GLU A 188 10.71 11.61 1.36
C GLU A 188 11.12 12.95 1.96
N CYS A 189 12.19 12.95 2.77
CA CYS A 189 12.56 14.09 3.58
C CYS A 189 14.06 14.37 3.59
N ARG A 190 14.41 15.51 4.19
CA ARG A 190 15.79 15.78 4.59
C ARG A 190 16.18 14.82 5.71
N LEU A 191 17.11 13.92 5.40
CA LEU A 191 17.69 13.00 6.37
C LEU A 191 18.69 13.76 7.24
N THR A 192 18.81 13.37 8.50
CA THR A 192 19.87 13.86 9.36
C THR A 192 21.22 13.38 8.81
N ARG A 193 22.24 14.24 8.88
CA ARG A 193 23.62 13.86 8.52
C ARG A 193 24.16 12.81 9.48
#